data_AF-A0A2V1HVS2-F1
#
_entry.id   AF-A0A2V1HVS2-F1
#
_cell.length_a   1.000
_cell.length_b   1.000
_cell.length_c   1.000
_cell.angle_alpha   90.00
_cell.angle_beta   90.00
_cell.angle_gamma   90.00
#
_symmetry.space_group_name_H-M   'P 1'
#
loop_
_entity.id
_entity.type
_entity.pdbx_description
1 polymer ?
#
loop_
_entity_poly.entity_id
_entity_poly.type
_entity_poly.pdbx_seq_one_letter_code
_entity_poly.pdbx_strand_id
1 'polypeptide(L)'
;MDPRFKRSRDLLRAAVYELAGERPITEVSVSDLCRRAGVSRDTFYRHASSPLVLLTDSLAAEVMALAESYGDLPARSADGSSVFDPAERALLSHIAEHATVYRNALQPQIVAPLRASLEGMIRASLLEHVRRHPEILPDAVRAADEQTLTMLAAYAASGTVGAIEIWLAGDDLDVDRGSAVILAASPEWWHGHPID
;
A
#
# COMPACT_ATOMS: atom_id res chain seq x y z
N MET A 1 20.59 16.67 5.49
CA MET A 1 19.45 16.69 6.43
C MET A 1 19.99 16.92 7.83
N ASP A 2 19.43 17.87 8.60
CA ASP A 2 19.86 18.17 9.97
C ASP A 2 19.71 16.91 10.86
N PRO A 3 20.77 16.45 11.57
CA PRO A 3 20.70 15.33 12.50
C PRO A 3 19.56 15.45 13.54
N ARG A 4 19.22 16.66 13.96
CA ARG A 4 18.13 16.91 14.91
C ARG A 4 16.77 16.62 14.27
N PHE A 5 16.58 17.05 13.03
CA PHE A 5 15.34 16.80 12.27
C PHE A 5 15.14 15.29 12.01
N LYS A 6 16.22 14.58 11.65
CA LYS A 6 16.15 13.11 11.49
C LYS A 6 15.78 12.43 12.81
N ARG A 7 16.43 12.82 13.92
CA ARG A 7 16.14 12.25 15.23
C ARG A 7 14.70 12.48 15.67
N SER A 8 14.17 13.69 15.52
CA SER A 8 12.77 13.97 15.89
C SER A 8 11.78 13.25 15.00
N ARG A 9 12.06 13.10 13.70
CA ARG A 9 11.26 12.29 12.78
C ARG A 9 11.22 10.82 13.22
N ASP A 10 12.36 10.24 13.55
CA ASP A 10 12.45 8.83 13.94
C ASP A 10 11.73 8.56 15.28
N LEU A 11 11.81 9.49 16.25
CA LEU A 11 11.05 9.45 17.51
C LEU A 11 9.54 9.56 17.30
N LEU A 12 9.11 10.47 16.42
CA LEU A 12 7.69 10.66 16.09
C LEU A 12 7.12 9.44 15.36
N ARG A 13 7.88 8.86 14.44
CA ARG A 13 7.50 7.62 13.75
C ARG A 13 7.33 6.48 14.76
N ALA A 14 8.30 6.25 15.65
CA ALA A 14 8.16 5.21 16.69
C ALA A 14 6.90 5.42 17.55
N ALA A 15 6.69 6.65 18.02
CA ALA A 15 5.53 6.97 18.85
C ALA A 15 4.18 6.79 18.13
N VAL A 16 4.09 7.07 16.83
CA VAL A 16 2.83 6.91 16.09
C VAL A 16 2.50 5.43 15.88
N TYR A 17 3.50 4.59 15.62
CA TYR A 17 3.32 3.13 15.51
C TYR A 17 2.85 2.52 16.83
N GLU A 18 3.48 2.89 17.95
CA GLU A 18 3.06 2.41 19.26
C GLU A 18 1.61 2.79 19.58
N LEU A 19 1.26 4.08 19.41
CA LEU A 19 -0.10 4.56 19.71
C LEU A 19 -1.15 3.98 18.77
N ALA A 20 -0.82 3.79 17.49
CA ALA A 20 -1.70 3.15 16.52
C ALA A 20 -1.83 1.64 16.77
N GLY A 21 -0.87 1.00 17.42
CA GLY A 21 -0.98 -0.37 17.89
C GLY A 21 -1.88 -0.53 19.12
N GLU A 22 -2.03 0.53 19.92
CA GLU A 22 -2.83 0.51 21.15
C GLU A 22 -4.32 0.78 20.91
N ARG A 23 -4.67 1.63 19.95
CA ARG A 23 -6.05 2.09 19.70
C ARG A 23 -6.21 2.71 18.31
N PRO A 24 -7.45 3.01 17.86
CA PRO A 24 -7.66 3.64 16.57
C PRO A 24 -6.88 4.94 16.39
N ILE A 25 -6.21 5.08 15.24
CA ILE A 25 -5.38 6.27 14.94
C ILE A 25 -6.19 7.57 14.94
N THR A 26 -7.50 7.49 14.68
CA THR A 26 -8.45 8.60 14.73
C THR A 26 -8.67 9.14 16.15
N GLU A 27 -8.35 8.36 17.18
CA GLU A 27 -8.43 8.76 18.59
C GLU A 27 -7.11 9.29 19.15
N VAL A 28 -6.01 9.20 18.38
CA VAL A 28 -4.70 9.66 18.81
C VAL A 28 -4.60 11.17 18.64
N SER A 29 -4.40 11.89 19.75
CA SER A 29 -4.18 13.33 19.71
C SER A 29 -2.70 13.69 19.45
N VAL A 30 -2.45 14.90 18.93
CA VAL A 30 -1.09 15.46 18.83
C VAL A 30 -0.40 15.51 20.20
N SER A 31 -1.16 15.75 21.27
CA SER A 31 -0.64 15.78 22.64
C SER A 31 -0.13 14.41 23.09
N ASP A 32 -0.88 13.35 22.80
CA ASP A 32 -0.49 11.97 23.12
C ASP A 32 0.80 11.61 22.40
N LEU A 33 0.86 11.92 21.11
CA LEU A 33 2.01 11.67 20.27
C LEU A 33 3.26 12.44 20.74
N CYS A 34 3.12 13.74 21.01
CA CYS A 34 4.22 14.57 21.51
C CYS A 34 4.73 14.07 22.87
N ARG A 35 3.82 13.68 23.77
CA ARG A 35 4.14 13.11 25.07
C ARG A 35 4.89 11.78 24.93
N ARG A 36 4.44 10.89 24.05
CA ARG A 36 5.08 9.60 23.80
C ARG A 36 6.46 9.75 23.17
N ALA A 37 6.60 10.61 22.17
CA ALA A 37 7.85 10.87 21.47
C ALA A 37 8.86 11.72 22.26
N GLY A 38 8.43 12.41 23.32
CA GLY A 38 9.27 13.33 24.08
C GLY A 38 9.65 14.59 23.28
N VAL A 39 8.75 15.11 22.44
CA VAL A 39 8.98 16.30 21.60
C VAL A 39 7.93 17.40 21.83
N SER A 40 8.24 18.63 21.43
CA SER A 40 7.27 19.73 21.48
C SER A 40 6.24 19.65 20.34
N ARG A 41 5.08 20.29 20.53
CA ARG A 41 4.08 20.44 19.44
C ARG A 41 4.63 21.18 18.22
N ASP A 42 5.45 22.22 18.45
CA ASP A 42 6.15 22.92 17.37
C ASP A 42 7.04 21.96 16.57
N THR A 43 7.75 21.06 17.26
CA THR A 43 8.54 20.02 16.59
C THR A 43 7.67 19.08 15.79
N PHE A 44 6.55 18.61 16.35
CA PHE A 44 5.60 17.76 15.63
C PHE A 44 5.10 18.42 14.33
N TYR A 45 4.66 19.68 14.38
CA TYR A 45 4.09 20.36 13.21
C TYR A 45 5.11 20.66 12.10
N ARG A 46 6.41 20.56 12.38
CA ARG A 46 7.45 20.57 11.33
C ARG A 46 7.54 19.26 10.54
N HIS A 47 6.94 18.18 11.04
CA HIS A 47 6.98 16.86 10.43
C HIS A 47 5.65 16.42 9.84
N ALA A 48 4.52 16.73 10.49
CA ALA A 48 3.20 16.31 10.02
C ALA A 48 2.09 17.25 10.49
N SER A 49 0.96 17.23 9.77
CA SER A 49 -0.23 18.02 10.10
C SER A 49 -1.17 17.32 11.10
N SER A 50 -1.13 15.99 11.16
CA SER A 50 -1.89 15.17 12.11
C SER A 50 -1.22 13.82 12.37
N PRO A 51 -1.54 13.11 13.47
CA PRO A 51 -1.04 11.76 13.71
C PRO A 51 -1.41 10.77 12.60
N LEU A 52 -2.62 10.90 12.03
CA LEU A 52 -3.06 10.08 10.89
C LEU A 52 -2.19 10.31 9.65
N VAL A 53 -1.87 11.56 9.33
CA VAL A 53 -0.97 11.88 8.20
C VAL A 53 0.43 11.32 8.47
N LEU A 54 0.96 11.49 9.69
CA LEU A 54 2.27 10.93 10.05
C LEU A 54 2.32 9.40 9.90
N LEU A 55 1.28 8.69 10.35
CA LEU A 55 1.18 7.24 10.20
C LEU A 55 1.09 6.85 8.73
N THR A 56 0.23 7.53 7.97
CA THR A 56 0.03 7.28 6.55
C THR A 56 1.33 7.47 5.78
N ASP A 57 2.04 8.57 5.99
CA ASP A 57 3.32 8.85 5.32
C ASP A 57 4.40 7.84 5.72
N SER A 58 4.39 7.35 6.96
CA SER A 58 5.34 6.35 7.44
C SER A 58 5.11 4.98 6.78
N LEU A 59 3.86 4.50 6.76
CA LEU A 59 3.49 3.25 6.10
C LEU A 59 3.69 3.35 4.58
N ALA A 60 3.32 4.48 3.98
CA ALA A 60 3.50 4.72 2.55
C ALA A 60 4.98 4.67 2.15
N ALA A 61 5.88 5.24 2.95
CA ALA A 61 7.32 5.17 2.70
C ALA A 61 7.86 3.73 2.74
N GLU A 62 7.31 2.89 3.63
CA GLU A 62 7.69 1.48 3.74
C GLU A 62 7.17 0.66 2.55
N VAL A 63 5.89 0.82 2.18
CA VAL A 63 5.30 0.17 1.01
C VAL A 63 5.95 0.63 -0.29
N MET A 64 6.30 1.91 -0.43
CA MET A 64 7.01 2.42 -1.59
C MET A 64 8.40 1.78 -1.74
N ALA A 65 9.14 1.60 -0.64
CA ALA A 65 10.43 0.91 -0.67
C ALA A 65 10.30 -0.57 -1.08
N LEU A 66 9.19 -1.23 -0.71
CA LEU A 66 8.87 -2.56 -1.23
C LEU A 66 8.60 -2.53 -2.74
N ALA A 67 7.77 -1.58 -3.19
CA ALA A 67 7.43 -1.43 -4.61
C ALA A 67 8.66 -1.17 -5.50
N GLU A 68 9.63 -0.39 -5.02
CA GLU A 68 10.91 -0.16 -5.72
C GLU A 68 11.67 -1.46 -6.01
N SER A 69 11.56 -2.45 -5.12
CA SER A 69 12.20 -3.77 -5.30
C SER A 69 11.54 -4.61 -6.42
N TYR A 70 10.33 -4.24 -6.83
CA TYR A 70 9.55 -4.87 -7.89
C TYR A 70 9.25 -3.90 -9.04
N GLY A 71 10.06 -2.85 -9.20
CA GLY A 71 9.83 -1.83 -10.22
C GLY A 71 10.11 -2.28 -11.66
N ASP A 72 10.80 -3.41 -11.85
CA ASP A 72 11.25 -3.93 -13.15
C ASP A 72 10.78 -5.38 -13.37
N LEU A 73 9.46 -5.56 -13.31
CA LEU A 73 8.83 -6.86 -13.59
C LEU A 73 8.81 -7.13 -15.10
N PRO A 74 9.07 -8.37 -15.54
CA PRO A 74 8.94 -8.75 -16.94
C PRO A 74 7.46 -8.72 -17.38
N ALA A 75 7.21 -8.69 -18.68
CA ALA A 75 5.84 -8.79 -19.24
C ALA A 75 5.14 -10.12 -18.88
N ARG A 76 5.90 -11.20 -18.71
CA ARG A 76 5.42 -12.57 -18.48
C ARG A 76 6.37 -13.31 -17.55
N SER A 77 5.82 -14.14 -16.66
CA SER A 77 6.62 -15.08 -15.89
C SER A 77 7.00 -16.31 -16.73
N ALA A 78 8.16 -16.89 -16.44
CA ALA A 78 8.66 -18.10 -17.13
C ALA A 78 7.88 -19.37 -16.75
N ASP A 79 7.31 -19.41 -15.55
CA ASP A 79 6.55 -20.55 -15.00
C ASP A 79 5.02 -20.40 -15.17
N GLY A 80 4.57 -19.34 -15.85
CA GLY A 80 3.16 -19.03 -16.05
C GLY A 80 2.45 -18.42 -14.85
N SER A 81 3.15 -18.21 -13.73
CA SER A 81 2.62 -17.52 -12.56
C SER A 81 2.47 -16.01 -12.80
N SER A 82 1.77 -15.32 -11.89
CA SER A 82 1.64 -13.87 -11.95
C SER A 82 3.00 -13.20 -11.71
N VAL A 83 3.38 -12.27 -12.59
CA VAL A 83 4.57 -11.42 -12.38
C VAL A 83 4.45 -10.54 -11.12
N PHE A 84 3.22 -10.32 -10.63
CA PHE A 84 2.95 -9.56 -9.41
C PHE A 84 2.98 -10.40 -8.13
N ASP A 85 3.05 -11.74 -8.19
CA ASP A 85 3.00 -12.59 -6.98
C ASP A 85 4.05 -12.22 -5.92
N PRO A 86 5.33 -11.99 -6.27
CA PRO A 86 6.32 -11.56 -5.29
C PRO A 86 5.98 -10.20 -4.63
N ALA A 87 5.48 -9.25 -5.42
CA ALA A 87 5.12 -7.91 -4.93
C ALA A 87 3.86 -7.96 -4.03
N GLU A 88 2.85 -8.74 -4.42
CA GLU A 88 1.63 -8.95 -3.65
C GLU A 88 1.93 -9.62 -2.31
N ARG A 89 2.75 -10.68 -2.31
CA ARG A 89 3.21 -11.35 -1.08
C ARG A 89 4.00 -10.42 -0.17
N ALA A 90 4.86 -9.57 -0.72
CA ALA A 90 5.62 -8.60 0.06
C ALA A 90 4.71 -7.55 0.71
N LEU A 91 3.70 -7.05 -0.02
CA LEU A 91 2.71 -6.13 0.52
C LEU A 91 1.88 -6.79 1.63
N LEU A 92 1.36 -7.99 1.41
CA LEU A 92 0.60 -8.73 2.42
C LEU A 92 1.45 -9.07 3.64
N SER A 93 2.71 -9.46 3.46
CA SER A 93 3.64 -9.72 4.57
C SER A 93 3.86 -8.48 5.42
N HIS A 94 4.08 -7.32 4.78
CA HIS A 94 4.19 -6.04 5.48
C HIS A 94 2.90 -5.73 6.27
N ILE A 95 1.73 -5.89 5.65
CA ILE A 95 0.46 -5.65 6.34
C ILE A 95 0.27 -6.62 7.52
N ALA A 96 0.66 -7.89 7.37
CA ALA A 96 0.62 -8.88 8.46
C ALA A 96 1.57 -8.52 9.62
N GLU A 97 2.80 -8.10 9.32
CA GLU A 97 3.78 -7.64 10.31
C GLU A 97 3.27 -6.42 11.09
N HIS A 98 2.47 -5.57 10.44
CA HIS A 98 1.86 -4.39 11.04
C HIS A 98 0.35 -4.55 11.33
N ALA A 99 -0.15 -5.79 11.45
CA ALA A 99 -1.59 -6.07 11.43
C ALA A 99 -2.40 -5.29 12.47
N THR A 100 -1.89 -5.16 13.71
CA THR A 100 -2.60 -4.42 14.76
C THR A 100 -2.78 -2.94 14.39
N VAL A 101 -1.77 -2.31 13.79
CA VAL A 101 -1.82 -0.91 13.35
C VAL A 101 -2.81 -0.75 12.21
N TYR A 102 -2.75 -1.63 11.20
CA TYR A 102 -3.70 -1.60 10.08
C TYR A 102 -5.14 -1.88 10.52
N ARG A 103 -5.36 -2.85 11.43
CA ARG A 103 -6.69 -3.15 12.00
C ARG A 103 -7.25 -2.01 12.83
N ASN A 104 -6.42 -1.33 13.62
CA ASN A 104 -6.85 -0.12 14.34
C ASN A 104 -7.14 1.05 13.40
N ALA A 105 -6.64 1.01 12.16
CA ALA A 105 -6.98 1.96 11.10
C ALA A 105 -8.18 1.51 10.24
N LEU A 106 -8.80 0.35 10.51
CA LEU A 106 -9.85 -0.27 9.71
C LEU A 106 -11.22 -0.16 10.42
N GLN A 107 -12.06 0.85 10.10
CA GLN A 107 -13.46 0.91 10.57
C GLN A 107 -14.41 1.71 9.63
N PRO A 108 -15.36 1.06 8.92
CA PRO A 108 -15.36 -0.35 8.49
C PRO A 108 -14.34 -0.63 7.38
N GLN A 109 -13.77 0.42 6.80
CA GLN A 109 -12.71 0.41 5.79
C GLN A 109 -11.46 1.07 6.38
N ILE A 110 -10.31 0.88 5.73
CA ILE A 110 -9.10 1.59 6.09
C ILE A 110 -9.40 3.10 6.00
N VAL A 111 -8.97 3.86 7.01
CA VAL A 111 -9.10 5.32 7.04
C VAL A 111 -8.67 5.95 5.72
N ALA A 112 -9.47 6.88 5.22
CA ALA A 112 -9.41 7.36 3.84
C ALA A 112 -8.00 7.78 3.36
N PRO A 113 -7.16 8.50 4.13
CA PRO A 113 -5.81 8.86 3.68
C PRO A 113 -4.92 7.64 3.43
N LEU A 114 -4.95 6.64 4.31
CA LEU A 114 -4.16 5.43 4.18
C LEU A 114 -4.68 4.56 3.02
N ARG A 115 -5.99 4.43 2.90
CA ARG A 115 -6.61 3.71 1.78
C ARG A 115 -6.25 4.33 0.43
N ALA A 116 -6.36 5.66 0.32
CA ALA A 116 -6.01 6.39 -0.89
C ALA A 116 -4.51 6.31 -1.21
N SER A 117 -3.64 6.26 -0.19
CA SER A 117 -2.21 6.07 -0.37
C SER A 117 -1.90 4.69 -0.97
N LEU A 118 -2.45 3.60 -0.40
CA LEU A 118 -2.28 2.24 -0.94
C LEU A 118 -2.80 2.13 -2.38
N GLU A 119 -4.04 2.60 -2.62
CA GLU A 119 -4.64 2.56 -3.95
C GLU A 119 -3.81 3.37 -4.96
N GLY A 120 -3.32 4.54 -4.57
CA GLY A 120 -2.48 5.39 -5.41
C GLY A 120 -1.16 4.73 -5.80
N MET A 121 -0.48 4.09 -4.85
CA MET A 121 0.78 3.36 -5.09
C MET A 121 0.58 2.16 -6.01
N ILE A 122 -0.43 1.33 -5.73
CA ILE A 122 -0.74 0.15 -6.56
C ILE A 122 -1.11 0.59 -7.98
N ARG A 123 -1.97 1.61 -8.12
CA ARG A 123 -2.35 2.16 -9.43
C ARG A 123 -1.14 2.70 -10.20
N ALA A 124 -0.23 3.41 -9.53
CA ALA A 124 0.98 3.92 -10.17
C ALA A 124 1.88 2.78 -10.68
N SER A 125 2.05 1.73 -9.88
CA SER A 125 2.82 0.54 -10.28
C SER A 125 2.21 -0.17 -11.48
N LEU A 126 0.88 -0.33 -11.50
CA LEU A 126 0.17 -0.98 -12.60
C LEU A 126 0.24 -0.14 -13.90
N LEU A 127 0.09 1.17 -13.79
CA LEU A 127 0.25 2.08 -14.93
C LEU A 127 1.66 2.00 -15.52
N GLU A 128 2.68 2.01 -14.66
CA GLU A 128 4.06 1.89 -15.10
C GLU A 128 4.30 0.55 -15.80
N HIS A 129 3.78 -0.55 -15.25
CA HIS A 129 3.89 -1.87 -15.86
C HIS A 129 3.27 -1.92 -17.26
N VAL A 130 2.05 -1.39 -17.45
CA VAL A 130 1.38 -1.36 -18.76
C VAL A 130 2.10 -0.45 -19.75
N ARG A 131 2.64 0.68 -19.30
CA ARG A 131 3.42 1.58 -20.18
C ARG A 131 4.70 0.91 -20.66
N ARG A 132 5.31 0.08 -19.82
CA ARG A 132 6.53 -0.66 -20.15
C ARG A 132 6.25 -1.89 -21.01
N HIS A 133 5.07 -2.49 -20.85
CA HIS A 133 4.64 -3.70 -21.55
C HIS A 133 3.27 -3.53 -22.24
N PRO A 134 3.13 -2.61 -23.21
CA PRO A 134 1.84 -2.39 -23.89
C PRO A 134 1.35 -3.64 -24.65
N GLU A 135 2.22 -4.61 -24.93
CA GLU A 135 1.89 -5.87 -25.58
C GLU A 135 0.95 -6.76 -24.76
N ILE A 136 0.89 -6.61 -23.42
CA ILE A 136 0.02 -7.41 -22.54
C ILE A 136 -1.45 -6.95 -22.62
N LEU A 137 -1.69 -5.73 -23.10
CA LEU A 137 -3.05 -5.20 -23.18
C LEU A 137 -3.90 -6.05 -24.15
N PRO A 138 -5.16 -6.36 -23.77
CA PRO A 138 -6.12 -6.95 -24.70
C PRO A 138 -6.35 -6.06 -25.91
N ASP A 139 -6.67 -6.66 -27.06
CA ASP A 139 -6.88 -5.93 -28.33
C ASP A 139 -7.96 -4.84 -28.22
N ALA A 140 -9.01 -5.08 -27.44
CA ALA A 140 -10.08 -4.13 -27.18
C ALA A 140 -9.60 -2.79 -26.56
N VAL A 141 -8.44 -2.80 -25.88
CA VAL A 141 -7.87 -1.65 -25.18
C VAL A 141 -6.40 -1.39 -25.58
N ARG A 142 -5.89 -2.02 -26.65
CA ARG A 142 -4.48 -1.90 -27.05
C ARG A 142 -4.10 -0.50 -27.55
N ALA A 143 -5.05 0.22 -28.17
CA ALA A 143 -4.91 1.62 -28.57
C ALA A 143 -5.52 2.59 -27.53
N ALA A 144 -5.55 2.18 -26.25
CA ALA A 144 -6.08 2.97 -25.15
C ALA A 144 -5.39 4.32 -25.01
N ASP A 145 -6.18 5.35 -24.71
CA ASP A 145 -5.68 6.62 -24.20
C ASP A 145 -5.33 6.53 -22.71
N GLU A 146 -4.70 7.57 -22.18
CA GLU A 146 -4.27 7.61 -20.77
C GLU A 146 -5.46 7.47 -19.79
N GLN A 147 -6.64 7.94 -20.17
CA GLN A 147 -7.85 7.77 -19.36
C GLN A 147 -8.24 6.30 -19.25
N THR A 148 -8.22 5.57 -20.36
CA THR A 148 -8.52 4.13 -20.40
C THR A 148 -7.50 3.33 -19.58
N LEU A 149 -6.20 3.62 -19.70
CA LEU A 149 -5.16 2.99 -18.87
C LEU A 149 -5.38 3.28 -17.38
N THR A 150 -5.71 4.52 -17.04
CA THR A 150 -6.01 4.93 -15.66
C THR A 150 -7.23 4.20 -15.10
N MET A 151 -8.27 3.99 -15.91
CA MET A 151 -9.46 3.23 -15.51
C MET A 151 -9.13 1.76 -15.21
N LEU A 152 -8.35 1.09 -16.08
CA LEU A 152 -7.93 -0.30 -15.89
C LEU A 152 -7.10 -0.46 -14.60
N ALA A 153 -6.11 0.41 -14.41
CA ALA A 153 -5.26 0.39 -13.22
C ALA A 153 -6.04 0.75 -11.95
N ALA A 154 -7.00 1.69 -12.01
CA ALA A 154 -7.83 2.05 -10.86
C ALA A 154 -8.77 0.91 -10.46
N TYR A 155 -9.35 0.18 -11.42
CA TYR A 155 -10.17 -1.00 -11.16
C TYR A 155 -9.38 -2.07 -10.41
N ALA A 156 -8.20 -2.44 -10.93
CA ALA A 156 -7.32 -3.42 -10.29
C ALA A 156 -6.84 -2.95 -8.90
N ALA A 157 -6.35 -1.73 -8.77
CA ALA A 157 -5.89 -1.18 -7.49
C ALA A 157 -6.99 -1.13 -6.43
N SER A 158 -8.21 -0.71 -6.81
CA SER A 158 -9.36 -0.70 -5.90
C SER A 158 -9.77 -2.11 -5.48
N GLY A 159 -9.74 -3.06 -6.41
CA GLY A 159 -10.03 -4.48 -6.14
C GLY A 159 -9.02 -5.08 -5.17
N THR A 160 -7.72 -4.86 -5.40
CA THR A 160 -6.64 -5.30 -4.50
C THR A 160 -6.81 -4.72 -3.10
N VAL A 161 -7.00 -3.41 -2.96
CA VAL A 161 -7.19 -2.79 -1.63
C VAL A 161 -8.43 -3.32 -0.93
N GLY A 162 -9.55 -3.48 -1.65
CA GLY A 162 -10.77 -4.06 -1.07
C GLY A 162 -10.59 -5.52 -0.62
N ALA A 163 -9.84 -6.32 -1.37
CA ALA A 163 -9.52 -7.69 -0.99
C ALA A 163 -8.59 -7.75 0.23
N ILE A 164 -7.59 -6.86 0.30
CA ILE A 164 -6.71 -6.69 1.47
C ILE A 164 -7.52 -6.31 2.71
N GLU A 165 -8.51 -5.42 2.61
CA GLU A 165 -9.38 -5.04 3.73
C GLU A 165 -10.14 -6.24 4.29
N ILE A 166 -10.69 -7.10 3.42
CA ILE A 166 -11.38 -8.33 3.83
C ILE A 166 -10.41 -9.36 4.43
N TRP A 167 -9.23 -9.54 3.82
CA TRP A 167 -8.19 -10.44 4.33
C TRP A 167 -7.69 -10.01 5.71
N LEU A 168 -7.40 -8.72 5.90
CA LEU A 168 -6.95 -8.13 7.16
C LEU A 168 -7.98 -8.25 8.29
N ALA A 169 -9.26 -8.18 7.96
CA ALA A 169 -10.36 -8.36 8.90
C ALA A 169 -10.49 -9.82 9.39
N GLY A 170 -9.90 -10.78 8.69
CA GLY A 170 -9.86 -12.19 9.09
C GLY A 170 -8.91 -12.47 10.26
N ASP A 171 -9.11 -13.61 10.91
CA ASP A 171 -8.28 -14.05 12.04
C ASP A 171 -6.92 -14.62 11.60
N ASP A 172 -6.88 -15.27 10.43
CA ASP A 172 -5.70 -15.90 9.86
C ASP A 172 -5.15 -15.07 8.70
N LEU A 173 -3.97 -14.47 8.91
CA LEU A 173 -3.27 -13.66 7.91
C LEU A 173 -2.33 -14.54 7.07
N ASP A 174 -2.86 -15.62 6.52
CA ASP A 174 -2.14 -16.48 5.57
C ASP A 174 -1.84 -15.68 4.29
N VAL A 175 -0.57 -15.30 4.14
CA VAL A 175 -0.05 -14.50 3.02
C VAL A 175 -0.14 -15.26 1.70
N ASP A 176 0.15 -16.57 1.72
CA ASP A 176 0.15 -17.40 0.52
C ASP A 176 -1.27 -17.50 -0.05
N ARG A 177 -2.23 -17.79 0.83
CA ARG A 177 -3.64 -17.82 0.47
C ARG A 177 -4.15 -16.45 0.05
N GLY A 178 -3.79 -15.39 0.77
CA GLY A 178 -4.21 -14.03 0.45
C GLY A 178 -3.77 -13.62 -0.95
N SER A 179 -2.48 -13.81 -1.26
CA SER A 179 -1.91 -13.49 -2.56
C SER A 179 -2.56 -14.30 -3.68
N ALA A 180 -2.70 -15.61 -3.49
CA ALA A 180 -3.34 -16.48 -4.48
C ALA A 180 -4.78 -16.06 -4.80
N VAL A 181 -5.59 -15.69 -3.79
CA VAL A 181 -6.98 -15.24 -3.99
C VAL A 181 -7.03 -13.90 -4.73
N ILE A 182 -6.20 -12.93 -4.34
CA ILE A 182 -6.18 -11.59 -4.95
C ILE A 182 -5.77 -11.68 -6.42
N LEU A 183 -4.72 -12.44 -6.73
CA LEU A 183 -4.24 -12.61 -8.09
C LEU A 183 -5.25 -13.39 -8.94
N ALA A 184 -5.88 -14.45 -8.41
CA ALA A 184 -6.90 -15.19 -9.14
C ALA A 184 -8.17 -14.38 -9.46
N ALA A 185 -8.43 -13.30 -8.72
CA ALA A 185 -9.53 -12.37 -9.01
C ALA A 185 -9.17 -11.35 -10.10
N SER A 186 -7.90 -11.24 -10.49
CA SER A 186 -7.42 -10.28 -11.47
C SER A 186 -7.56 -10.82 -12.90
N PRO A 187 -7.81 -9.96 -13.91
CA PRO A 187 -7.81 -10.39 -15.30
C PRO A 187 -6.49 -11.03 -15.73
N GLU A 188 -6.55 -12.18 -16.43
CA GLU A 188 -5.36 -12.98 -16.77
C GLU A 188 -4.31 -12.25 -17.60
N TRP A 189 -4.72 -11.25 -18.38
CA TRP A 189 -3.81 -10.44 -19.20
C TRP A 189 -2.83 -9.60 -18.38
N TRP A 190 -3.15 -9.30 -17.11
CA TRP A 190 -2.18 -8.69 -16.19
C TRP A 190 -0.97 -9.59 -15.92
N HIS A 191 -1.12 -10.90 -16.14
CA HIS A 191 -0.02 -11.87 -16.00
C HIS A 191 0.71 -12.09 -17.34
N GLY A 192 0.35 -11.33 -18.37
CA GLY A 192 0.90 -11.44 -19.71
C GLY A 192 0.36 -12.60 -20.53
N HIS A 193 -0.73 -13.24 -20.08
CA HIS A 193 -1.46 -14.23 -20.90
C HIS A 193 -2.35 -13.48 -21.90
N PRO A 194 -2.12 -13.59 -23.23
CA PRO A 194 -3.01 -12.97 -24.18
C PRO A 194 -4.40 -13.62 -24.05
N ILE A 195 -5.45 -12.78 -24.03
CA ILE A 195 -6.82 -13.26 -24.15
C ILE A 195 -7.05 -13.54 -25.64
N ASP A 196 -7.29 -14.80 -25.99
CA ASP A 196 -7.72 -15.25 -27.32
C ASP A 196 -9.09 -14.67 -27.71
#